data_AF-A0A3P1T965-F1
#
_entry.id   AF-A0A3P1T965-F1
#
_cell.length_a   1.000
_cell.length_b   1.000
_cell.length_c   1.000
_cell.angle_alpha   90.00
_cell.angle_beta   90.00
_cell.angle_gamma   90.00
#
_symmetry.space_group_name_H-M   'P 1'
#
loop_
_entity.id
_entity.type
_entity.pdbx_description
1 polymer ?
#
loop_
_entity_poly.entity_id
_entity_poly.type
_entity_poly.pdbx_seq_one_letter_code
_entity_poly.pdbx_strand_id
1 'polypeptide(L)'
;MTTMNPTPSAPEGAWAEIQLTVLTPEQRATGVPADTATTALVQWVDGFLTHPAALGEEATIRTVIGRTHTGTLSRINPGYDHSFGETVPEILTIGTKEE
;
A
#
# COMPACT_ATOMS: atom_id res chain seq x y z
N MET A 1 20.61 18.14 20.60
CA MET A 1 19.88 16.86 20.57
C MET A 1 18.75 17.03 19.57
N THR A 2 18.87 16.44 18.38
CA THR A 2 17.82 16.51 17.36
C THR A 2 16.73 15.53 17.79
N THR A 3 15.55 16.05 18.16
CA THR A 3 14.38 15.22 18.47
C THR A 3 13.95 14.53 17.17
N MET A 4 14.16 13.22 17.07
CA MET A 4 13.61 12.41 15.99
C MET A 4 12.10 12.37 16.19
N ASN A 5 11.33 12.96 15.26
CA ASN A 5 9.88 12.86 15.29
C ASN A 5 9.49 11.38 15.15
N PRO A 6 8.50 10.88 15.92
CA PRO A 6 8.04 9.50 15.77
C PRO A 6 7.46 9.29 14.37
N THR A 7 7.80 8.16 13.76
CA THR A 7 7.22 7.73 12.49
C THR A 7 5.71 7.62 12.62
N PRO A 8 4.91 8.20 11.71
CA PRO A 8 3.46 8.06 11.76
C PRO A 8 3.03 6.59 11.71
N SER A 9 2.01 6.24 12.49
CA SER A 9 1.42 4.90 12.55
C SER A 9 -0.10 4.94 12.46
N ALA A 10 -0.70 3.83 12.08
CA ALA A 10 -2.13 3.67 11.93
C ALA A 10 -2.62 2.39 12.65
N PRO A 11 -3.86 2.39 13.20
CA PRO A 11 -4.44 1.23 13.86
C PRO A 11 -4.92 0.17 12.84
N GLU A 12 -5.24 -1.03 13.35
CA GLU A 12 -6.03 -2.01 12.61
C GLU A 12 -7.33 -1.38 12.07
N GLY A 13 -7.72 -1.77 10.86
CA GLY A 13 -8.90 -1.26 10.17
C GLY A 13 -8.69 0.09 9.48
N ALA A 14 -7.53 0.75 9.62
CA ALA A 14 -7.22 1.95 8.87
C ALA A 14 -7.03 1.66 7.38
N TRP A 15 -7.49 2.57 6.53
CA TRP A 15 -7.22 2.52 5.09
C TRP A 15 -5.78 2.91 4.82
N ALA A 16 -5.09 2.11 4.04
CA ALA A 16 -3.65 2.21 3.85
C ALA A 16 -3.23 1.67 2.48
N GLU A 17 -2.11 2.19 1.98
CA GLU A 17 -1.42 1.65 0.82
C GLU A 17 -0.17 0.89 1.28
N ILE A 18 0.02 -0.32 0.75
CA ILE A 18 1.30 -1.02 0.83
C ILE A 18 1.98 -1.04 -0.54
N GLN A 19 3.31 -1.01 -0.53
CA GLN A 19 4.15 -1.25 -1.69
C GLN A 19 4.84 -2.60 -1.56
N LEU A 20 4.86 -3.39 -2.63
CA LEU A 20 5.63 -4.63 -2.71
C LEU A 20 6.35 -4.77 -4.04
N THR A 21 7.50 -5.43 -4.02
CA THR A 21 8.20 -5.86 -5.24
C THR A 21 7.60 -7.17 -5.73
N VAL A 22 6.99 -7.14 -6.91
CA VAL A 22 6.39 -8.31 -7.57
C VAL A 22 7.45 -9.11 -8.32
N LEU A 23 8.36 -8.42 -9.02
CA LEU A 23 9.50 -9.03 -9.70
C LEU A 23 10.74 -8.18 -9.46
N THR A 24 11.83 -8.83 -9.04
CA THR A 24 13.15 -8.20 -9.05
C THR A 24 13.63 -8.03 -10.51
N PRO A 25 14.64 -7.18 -10.77
CA PRO A 25 15.24 -7.05 -12.11
C PRO A 25 15.62 -8.41 -12.74
N GLU A 26 16.14 -9.33 -11.94
CA GLU A 26 16.58 -10.66 -12.38
C GLU A 26 15.41 -11.58 -12.78
N GLN A 27 14.20 -11.27 -12.29
CA GLN A 27 12.98 -12.02 -12.58
C GLN A 27 12.18 -11.42 -13.76
N ARG A 28 12.68 -10.35 -14.40
CA ARG A 28 12.03 -9.74 -15.57
C ARG A 28 12.11 -10.67 -16.78
N ALA A 29 11.07 -10.65 -17.60
CA ALA A 29 10.99 -11.51 -18.78
C ALA A 29 12.10 -11.22 -19.80
N THR A 30 12.56 -12.25 -20.50
CA THR A 30 13.49 -12.09 -21.62
C THR A 30 12.84 -11.28 -22.74
N GLY A 31 13.56 -10.28 -23.27
CA GLY A 31 13.11 -9.47 -24.41
C GLY A 31 12.41 -8.16 -24.06
N VAL A 32 12.32 -7.78 -22.78
CA VAL A 32 11.93 -6.41 -22.41
C VAL A 32 13.08 -5.42 -22.72
N PRO A 33 12.79 -4.14 -22.98
CA PRO A 33 13.80 -3.10 -23.13
C PRO A 33 14.81 -3.06 -21.97
N ALA A 34 16.05 -2.65 -22.25
CA ALA A 34 17.16 -2.73 -21.29
C ALA A 34 16.91 -1.93 -20.00
N ASP A 35 16.31 -0.75 -20.12
CA ASP A 35 15.88 0.09 -18.99
C ASP A 35 14.79 -0.58 -18.13
N THR A 36 13.90 -1.32 -18.78
CA THR A 36 12.83 -2.07 -18.13
C THR A 36 13.34 -3.36 -17.47
N ALA A 37 14.40 -3.95 -18.02
CA ALA A 37 15.05 -5.14 -17.46
C ALA A 37 15.79 -4.82 -16.16
N THR A 38 16.37 -3.63 -16.03
CA THR A 38 17.12 -3.20 -14.84
C THR A 38 16.24 -2.61 -13.73
N THR A 39 14.93 -2.51 -13.96
CA THR A 39 13.98 -1.90 -13.01
C THR A 39 13.06 -2.96 -12.43
N ALA A 40 12.91 -2.96 -11.10
CA ALA A 40 11.98 -3.85 -10.40
C ALA A 40 10.53 -3.54 -10.79
N LEU A 41 9.69 -4.58 -10.91
CA LEU A 41 8.25 -4.41 -10.99
C LEU A 41 7.70 -4.27 -9.58
N VAL A 42 7.24 -3.08 -9.24
CA VAL A 42 6.60 -2.77 -7.96
C VAL A 42 5.08 -2.65 -8.14
N GLN A 43 4.36 -2.98 -7.09
CA GLN A 43 2.91 -2.87 -7.02
C GLN A 43 2.54 -2.09 -5.75
N TRP A 44 1.58 -1.19 -5.90
CA TRP A 44 0.90 -0.54 -4.79
C TRP A 44 -0.50 -1.12 -4.67
N VAL A 45 -0.92 -1.40 -3.45
CA VAL A 45 -2.24 -1.96 -3.16
C VAL A 45 -2.82 -1.25 -1.97
N ASP A 46 -4.05 -0.79 -2.14
CA ASP A 46 -4.83 -0.20 -1.06
C ASP A 46 -5.73 -1.24 -0.38
N GLY A 47 -5.86 -1.12 0.94
CA GLY A 47 -6.73 -1.96 1.74
C GLY A 47 -6.80 -1.51 3.19
N PHE A 48 -7.53 -2.27 3.99
CA PHE A 48 -7.62 -2.06 5.43
C PHE A 48 -6.52 -2.82 6.16
N LEU A 49 -5.77 -2.15 7.02
CA LEU A 49 -4.77 -2.79 7.88
C LEU A 49 -5.39 -3.92 8.71
N THR A 50 -4.73 -5.07 8.74
CA THR A 50 -5.13 -6.21 9.58
C THR A 50 -4.59 -6.12 11.01
N HIS A 51 -3.56 -5.31 11.23
CA HIS A 51 -2.92 -5.04 12.52
C HIS A 51 -2.32 -3.62 12.48
N PRO A 52 -2.06 -2.96 13.62
CA PRO A 52 -1.38 -1.67 13.64
C PRO A 52 0.00 -1.72 12.99
N ALA A 53 0.39 -0.67 12.26
CA ALA A 53 1.69 -0.56 11.59
C ALA A 53 2.16 0.89 11.45
N ALA A 54 3.48 1.11 11.39
CA ALA A 54 4.09 2.41 11.12
C ALA A 54 4.57 2.54 9.67
N LEU A 55 4.59 3.77 9.14
CA LEU A 55 5.08 4.04 7.78
C LEU A 55 6.50 3.49 7.60
N GLY A 56 6.74 2.80 6.49
CA GLY A 56 8.03 2.16 6.18
C GLY A 56 8.24 0.78 6.82
N GLU A 57 7.33 0.29 7.66
CA GLU A 57 7.37 -1.06 8.20
C GLU A 57 6.58 -2.06 7.35
N GLU A 58 6.78 -3.36 7.59
CA GLU A 58 5.94 -4.39 6.99
C GLU A 58 4.52 -4.33 7.56
N ALA A 59 3.54 -4.34 6.67
CA ALA A 59 2.13 -4.30 7.00
C ALA A 59 1.37 -5.31 6.15
N THR A 60 0.28 -5.85 6.73
CA THR A 60 -0.65 -6.72 6.01
C THR A 60 -2.00 -6.03 5.92
N ILE A 61 -2.54 -5.92 4.71
CA ILE A 61 -3.85 -5.34 4.42
C ILE A 61 -4.84 -6.40 3.92
N ARG A 62 -6.13 -6.13 4.09
CA ARG A 62 -7.23 -6.79 3.39
C ARG A 62 -7.90 -5.80 2.43
N THR A 63 -7.93 -6.14 1.15
CA THR A 63 -8.57 -5.30 0.12
C THR A 63 -10.09 -5.35 0.23
N VAL A 64 -10.76 -4.40 -0.42
CA VAL A 64 -12.24 -4.33 -0.45
C VAL A 64 -12.90 -5.59 -1.02
N ILE A 65 -12.22 -6.29 -1.95
CA ILE A 65 -12.69 -7.57 -2.52
C ILE A 65 -12.22 -8.79 -1.72
N GLY A 66 -11.70 -8.59 -0.50
CA GLY A 66 -11.39 -9.66 0.45
C GLY A 66 -10.05 -10.38 0.25
N ARG A 67 -9.13 -9.86 -0.56
CA ARG A 67 -7.77 -10.44 -0.73
C ARG A 67 -6.82 -9.88 0.32
N THR A 68 -5.88 -10.71 0.77
CA THR A 68 -4.83 -10.30 1.71
C THR A 68 -3.51 -10.07 0.97
N HIS A 69 -2.84 -8.97 1.28
CA HIS A 69 -1.52 -8.64 0.75
C HIS A 69 -0.60 -8.14 1.86
N THR A 70 0.70 -8.45 1.75
CA THR A 70 1.75 -8.01 2.68
C THR A 70 2.81 -7.25 1.90
N GLY A 71 3.28 -6.14 2.46
CA GLY A 71 4.29 -5.27 1.85
C GLY A 71 4.69 -4.16 2.82
N THR A 72 5.44 -3.18 2.33
CA THR A 72 5.85 -2.02 3.13
C THR A 72 4.74 -0.98 3.16
N LEU A 73 4.34 -0.51 4.34
CA LEU A 73 3.34 0.56 4.48
C LEU A 73 3.88 1.86 3.88
N SER A 74 3.35 2.27 2.72
CA SER A 74 3.81 3.46 2.00
C SER A 74 2.99 4.70 2.35
N ARG A 75 1.68 4.57 2.55
CA ARG A 75 0.76 5.68 2.85
C ARG A 75 -0.36 5.26 3.80
N ILE A 76 -0.82 6.21 4.62
CA ILE A 76 -1.99 6.08 5.49
C ILE A 76 -3.08 7.01 4.91
N ASN A 77 -4.29 6.50 4.74
CA ASN A 77 -5.42 7.17 4.09
C ASN A 77 -5.03 7.84 2.75
N PRO A 78 -4.47 7.08 1.78
CA PRO A 78 -4.00 7.62 0.52
C PRO A 78 -5.14 8.29 -0.29
N GLY A 79 -4.99 9.58 -0.58
CA GLY A 79 -5.82 10.30 -1.56
C GLY A 79 -5.20 10.26 -2.96
N TYR A 80 -5.91 10.81 -3.95
CA TYR A 80 -5.40 10.95 -5.32
C TYR A 80 -5.01 12.42 -5.58
N ASP A 81 -3.71 12.70 -5.60
CA ASP A 81 -3.14 14.04 -5.77
C ASP A 81 -3.51 14.70 -7.11
N HIS A 82 -3.80 13.89 -8.14
CA HIS A 82 -4.16 14.37 -9.49
C HIS A 82 -5.68 14.44 -9.71
N SER A 83 -6.37 15.32 -8.95
CA SER A 83 -7.74 15.81 -9.21
C SER A 83 -8.93 15.16 -8.49
N PHE A 84 -8.75 14.24 -7.53
CA PHE A 84 -9.88 13.62 -6.82
C PHE A 84 -9.93 13.89 -5.30
N GLY A 85 -8.96 14.63 -4.76
CA GLY A 85 -8.98 15.11 -3.38
C GLY A 85 -8.54 14.07 -2.35
N GLU A 86 -8.80 14.38 -1.09
CA GLU A 86 -8.45 13.53 0.06
C GLU A 86 -9.37 12.30 0.15
N THR A 87 -8.90 11.29 0.88
CA THR A 87 -9.68 10.09 1.18
C THR A 87 -10.98 10.45 1.92
N VAL A 88 -12.12 9.95 1.44
CA VAL A 88 -13.44 10.12 2.08
C VAL A 88 -13.80 8.83 2.84
N PRO A 89 -13.64 8.78 4.18
CA PRO A 89 -13.76 7.53 4.94
C PRO A 89 -15.13 6.85 4.83
N GLU A 90 -16.20 7.63 4.70
CA GLU A 90 -17.59 7.18 4.68
C GLU A 90 -17.88 6.22 3.51
N ILE A 91 -17.15 6.36 2.40
CA ILE A 91 -17.36 5.57 1.18
C ILE A 91 -16.54 4.27 1.17
N LEU A 92 -15.47 4.18 1.95
CA LEU A 92 -14.51 3.07 1.89
C LEU A 92 -15.13 1.70 2.22
N THR A 93 -16.23 1.69 2.99
CA THR A 93 -16.89 0.45 3.45
C THR A 93 -18.10 0.06 2.60
N ILE A 94 -18.42 0.82 1.55
CA ILE A 94 -19.55 0.50 0.68
C ILE A 94 -19.23 -0.78 -0.10
N GLY A 95 -20.13 -1.76 -0.04
CA GLY A 95 -19.98 -3.05 -0.74
C GLY A 95 -18.99 -4.02 -0.08
N THR A 96 -18.49 -3.75 1.12
CA THR A 96 -17.56 -4.66 1.84
C THR A 96 -18.26 -5.60 2.82
N LYS A 97 -19.57 -5.42 3.05
CA LYS A 97 -20.39 -6.28 3.89
C LYS A 97 -21.22 -7.21 3.00
N GLU A 98 -21.14 -8.51 3.24
CA GLU A 98 -22.08 -9.49 2.70
C GLU A 98 -23.35 -9.45 3.56
N GLU A 99 -24.54 -9.41 2.94
CA GLU A 99 -25.83 -9.66 3.61
C GLU A 99 -26.12 -11.17 3.71
#